data_AF-A0A9W8WNL4-F1
#
_entry.id   AF-A0A9W8WNL4-F1
#
_cell.length_a   1.000
_cell.length_b   1.000
_cell.length_c   1.000
_cell.angle_alpha   90.00
_cell.angle_beta   90.00
_cell.angle_gamma   90.00
#
_symmetry.space_group_name_H-M   'P 1'
#
loop_
_entity.id
_entity.type
_entity.pdbx_description
1 polymer ?
#
loop_
_entity_poly.entity_id
_entity_poly.type
_entity_poly.pdbx_seq_one_letter_code
_entity_poly.pdbx_strand_id
1 'polypeptide(L)'
;MRVDSDEMRRIRKAARDNHIFVSLGFSEIDYATCYLAQVMIDPNGEVINHRRKIKPSHVEKLVYGDGSAEQWADLITTAYAIETKAWTIAPFHRISHEGIKKNTPPGVEPEAHPEHYNGWGRIFAPDGTCVAKADKGFDGLLITDASPKFFRHIDLNETHIPKAVHDYGGHYGRPDLIRLLVDTRGKELVTEDDPEGNIITYSTRERLCLHLPLDPPNSRNEKANLVGASRPRPLATRAQAQRRKGKE
;
A
#
# COMPACT_ATOMS: atom_id res chain seq x y z
N MET A 1 -4.64 -3.85 11.33
CA MET A 1 -6.03 -4.24 10.98
C MET A 1 -5.98 -5.24 9.83
N ARG A 2 -6.81 -6.29 9.82
CA ARG A 2 -6.93 -7.19 8.66
C ARG A 2 -7.90 -6.61 7.63
N VAL A 3 -7.74 -6.93 6.35
CA VAL A 3 -8.65 -6.46 5.29
C VAL A 3 -10.08 -6.98 5.47
N ASP A 4 -10.23 -8.17 6.05
CA ASP A 4 -11.50 -8.83 6.35
C ASP A 4 -12.01 -8.58 7.79
N SER A 5 -11.49 -7.57 8.46
CA SER A 5 -11.86 -7.22 9.84
C SER A 5 -13.21 -6.50 9.96
N ASP A 6 -13.77 -6.50 11.17
CA ASP A 6 -15.00 -5.75 11.47
C ASP A 6 -14.80 -4.24 11.32
N GLU A 7 -13.61 -3.72 11.66
CA GLU A 7 -13.25 -2.33 11.45
C GLU A 7 -13.29 -1.95 9.96
N MET A 8 -12.73 -2.81 9.08
CA MET A 8 -12.81 -2.58 7.64
C MET A 8 -14.26 -2.66 7.13
N ARG A 9 -15.06 -3.61 7.62
CA ARG A 9 -16.49 -3.71 7.28
C ARG A 9 -17.26 -2.45 7.67
N ARG A 10 -16.95 -1.83 8.82
CA ARG A 10 -17.56 -0.56 9.25
C ARG A 10 -17.22 0.58 8.29
N ILE A 11 -15.97 0.68 7.84
CA ILE A 11 -15.54 1.70 6.87
C ILE A 11 -16.23 1.48 5.52
N ARG A 12 -16.28 0.23 5.03
CA ARG A 12 -17.00 -0.14 3.80
C ARG A 12 -18.49 0.20 3.88
N LYS A 13 -19.13 -0.08 5.02
CA LYS A 13 -20.51 0.31 5.28
C LYS A 13 -20.68 1.83 5.22
N ALA A 14 -19.79 2.60 5.85
CA ALA A 14 -19.83 4.05 5.80
C ALA A 14 -19.66 4.60 4.37
N ALA A 15 -18.76 4.01 3.58
CA ALA A 15 -18.58 4.38 2.17
C ALA A 15 -19.86 4.16 1.36
N ARG A 16 -20.50 3.00 1.55
CA ARG A 16 -21.78 2.66 0.90
C ARG A 16 -22.92 3.58 1.32
N ASP A 17 -23.11 3.74 2.62
CA ASP A 17 -24.25 4.50 3.16
C ASP A 17 -24.18 6.00 2.79
N ASN A 18 -22.99 6.52 2.46
CA ASN A 18 -22.78 7.90 2.02
C ASN A 18 -22.51 8.03 0.51
N HIS A 19 -22.48 6.93 -0.24
CA HIS A 19 -22.19 6.91 -1.67
C HIS A 19 -20.87 7.59 -2.07
N ILE A 20 -19.79 7.35 -1.30
CA ILE A 20 -18.48 7.96 -1.52
C ILE A 20 -17.41 6.94 -1.86
N PHE A 21 -16.41 7.37 -2.64
CA PHE A 21 -15.14 6.66 -2.74
C PHE A 21 -14.29 6.92 -1.50
N VAL A 22 -13.60 5.89 -1.00
CA VAL A 22 -12.68 6.01 0.13
C VAL A 22 -11.32 5.44 -0.24
N SER A 23 -10.29 6.27 -0.19
CA SER A 23 -8.89 5.84 -0.26
C SER A 23 -8.28 5.86 1.14
N LEU A 24 -7.88 4.71 1.64
CA LEU A 24 -7.43 4.54 3.03
C LEU A 24 -6.09 3.83 3.09
N GLY A 25 -5.10 4.49 3.70
CA GLY A 25 -3.86 3.85 4.15
C GLY A 25 -4.03 3.23 5.53
N PHE A 26 -3.52 2.02 5.74
CA PHE A 26 -3.58 1.33 7.04
C PHE A 26 -2.43 0.33 7.20
N SER A 27 -2.09 0.04 8.45
CA SER A 27 -1.20 -1.07 8.78
C SER A 27 -1.98 -2.38 8.70
N GLU A 28 -1.71 -3.16 7.66
CA GLU A 28 -2.31 -4.47 7.40
C GLU A 28 -1.58 -5.52 8.22
N ILE A 29 -2.35 -6.30 8.98
CA ILE A 29 -1.84 -7.52 9.60
C ILE A 29 -2.29 -8.67 8.71
N ASP A 30 -1.34 -9.48 8.26
CA ASP A 30 -1.59 -10.71 7.52
C ASP A 30 -0.74 -11.81 8.15
N TYR A 31 -1.43 -12.72 8.85
CA TYR A 31 -0.82 -13.70 9.75
C TYR A 31 0.12 -13.04 10.78
N ALA A 32 1.39 -13.46 10.80
CA ALA A 32 2.41 -12.96 11.71
C ALA A 32 3.22 -11.78 11.13
N THR A 33 2.77 -11.17 10.02
CA THR A 33 3.48 -10.07 9.34
C THR A 33 2.63 -8.80 9.29
N CYS A 34 3.30 -7.65 9.33
CA CYS A 34 2.70 -6.33 9.22
C CYS A 34 3.16 -5.64 7.92
N TYR A 35 2.21 -5.10 7.16
CA TYR A 35 2.44 -4.39 5.91
C TYR A 35 1.87 -2.97 5.99
N LEU A 36 2.48 -2.01 5.31
CA LEU A 36 1.77 -0.80 4.93
C LEU A 36 0.93 -1.08 3.70
N ALA A 37 -0.38 -0.97 3.85
CA ALA A 37 -1.33 -1.20 2.79
C ALA A 37 -2.18 0.04 2.53
N GLN A 38 -2.77 0.06 1.35
CA GLN A 38 -3.78 1.02 0.95
C GLN A 38 -4.91 0.28 0.25
N VAL A 39 -6.14 0.66 0.58
CA VAL A 39 -7.34 0.20 -0.13
C VAL A 39 -8.06 1.37 -0.78
N MET A 40 -8.74 1.08 -1.89
CA MET A 40 -9.75 1.95 -2.47
C MET A 40 -11.09 1.22 -2.41
N ILE A 41 -12.09 1.90 -1.86
CA ILE A 41 -13.45 1.41 -1.67
C ILE A 41 -14.38 2.24 -2.55
N ASP A 42 -15.29 1.59 -3.26
CA ASP A 42 -16.28 2.24 -4.11
C ASP A 42 -17.53 2.69 -3.33
N PRO A 43 -18.43 3.47 -3.96
CA PRO A 43 -19.71 3.90 -3.37
C PRO A 43 -20.70 2.77 -3.05
N ASN A 44 -20.44 1.53 -3.46
CA ASN A 44 -21.23 0.36 -3.07
C ASN A 44 -20.67 -0.32 -1.82
N GLY A 45 -19.50 0.12 -1.36
CA GLY A 45 -18.77 -0.47 -0.23
C GLY A 45 -17.88 -1.64 -0.66
N GLU A 46 -17.60 -1.83 -1.94
CA GLU A 46 -16.71 -2.88 -2.43
C GLU A 46 -15.26 -2.39 -2.51
N VAL A 47 -14.32 -3.27 -2.18
CA VAL A 47 -12.89 -2.97 -2.28
C VAL A 47 -12.46 -3.17 -3.72
N ILE A 48 -12.18 -2.09 -4.43
CA ILE A 48 -11.78 -2.12 -5.85
C ILE A 48 -10.26 -2.17 -6.05
N ASN A 49 -9.49 -1.81 -5.02
CA ASN A 49 -8.05 -1.94 -5.02
C ASN A 49 -7.56 -2.25 -3.61
N HIS A 50 -6.62 -3.19 -3.49
CA HIS A 50 -5.85 -3.45 -2.28
C HIS A 50 -4.39 -3.61 -2.70
N ARG A 51 -3.54 -2.69 -2.24
CA ARG A 51 -2.11 -2.70 -2.56
C ARG A 51 -1.27 -2.57 -1.30
N ARG A 52 -0.11 -3.22 -1.31
CA ARG A 52 0.93 -3.06 -0.28
C ARG A 52 2.02 -2.15 -0.81
N LYS A 53 2.65 -1.36 0.07
CA LYS A 53 3.80 -0.52 -0.29
C LYS A 53 4.92 -1.41 -0.82
N ILE A 54 5.33 -1.18 -2.07
CA ILE A 54 6.30 -2.02 -2.77
C ILE A 54 7.63 -2.10 -2.01
N LYS A 55 8.07 -0.96 -1.45
CA LYS A 55 9.32 -0.88 -0.69
C LYS A 55 9.17 0.06 0.49
N PRO A 56 9.34 -0.42 1.74
CA PRO A 56 9.42 0.45 2.91
C PRO A 56 10.71 1.28 2.88
N SER A 57 10.61 2.55 3.26
CA SER A 57 11.67 3.54 3.32
C SER A 57 12.54 3.35 4.57
N HIS A 58 13.86 3.58 4.50
CA HIS A 58 14.81 3.59 5.64
C HIS A 58 14.31 3.08 7.02
N VAL A 59 13.85 3.97 7.92
CA VAL A 59 13.41 3.65 9.30
C VAL A 59 12.11 2.83 9.36
N GLU A 60 11.30 2.87 8.31
CA GLU A 60 10.10 2.04 8.16
C GLU A 60 10.42 0.55 8.20
N LYS A 61 11.61 0.16 7.72
CA LYS A 61 12.12 -1.21 7.82
C LYS A 61 12.39 -1.65 9.27
N LEU A 62 12.46 -0.67 10.19
CA LEU A 62 12.65 -0.83 11.63
C LEU A 62 11.40 -0.41 12.43
N VAL A 63 10.26 -0.13 11.76
CA VAL A 63 8.94 0.22 12.33
C VAL A 63 8.62 1.74 12.47
N TYR A 64 9.26 2.60 11.66
CA TYR A 64 8.92 4.01 11.29
C TYR A 64 9.47 5.15 12.17
N GLY A 65 9.89 6.23 11.50
CA GLY A 65 10.39 7.51 12.01
C GLY A 65 10.64 8.54 10.88
N ASP A 66 10.85 9.79 11.25
CA ASP A 66 10.35 11.04 10.66
C ASP A 66 10.73 11.49 9.23
N GLY A 67 9.83 12.26 8.59
CA GLY A 67 10.03 12.93 7.31
C GLY A 67 9.31 14.29 7.25
N SER A 68 9.97 15.34 6.77
CA SER A 68 9.38 16.68 6.65
C SER A 68 8.54 16.81 5.37
N ALA A 69 7.21 16.91 5.51
CA ALA A 69 6.27 16.82 4.39
C ALA A 69 6.19 18.08 3.49
N GLU A 70 6.71 19.24 3.92
CA GLU A 70 6.56 20.53 3.22
C GLU A 70 7.12 20.52 1.80
N GLN A 71 8.36 20.09 1.61
CA GLN A 71 9.01 20.04 0.30
C GLN A 71 8.33 19.03 -0.63
N TRP A 72 7.85 17.91 -0.09
CA TRP A 72 7.15 16.88 -0.86
C TRP A 72 5.78 17.37 -1.33
N ALA A 73 5.06 18.11 -0.48
CA ALA A 73 3.75 18.63 -0.81
C ALA A 73 3.82 19.69 -1.92
N ASP A 74 4.71 20.69 -1.80
CA ASP A 74 4.70 21.83 -2.72
C ASP A 74 5.53 21.59 -4.00
N LEU A 75 6.60 20.77 -3.97
CA LEU A 75 7.42 20.48 -5.16
C LEU A 75 7.01 19.18 -5.85
N ILE A 76 7.02 18.07 -5.13
CA ILE A 76 6.88 16.72 -5.71
C ILE A 76 5.44 16.45 -6.12
N THR A 77 4.45 16.80 -5.29
CA THR A 77 3.03 16.60 -5.63
C THR A 77 2.62 17.43 -6.84
N THR A 78 3.10 18.67 -6.93
CA THR A 78 2.90 19.54 -8.10
C THR A 78 3.52 18.94 -9.35
N ALA A 79 4.73 18.39 -9.25
CA ALA A 79 5.38 17.71 -10.36
C ALA A 79 4.54 16.52 -10.85
N TYR A 80 3.97 15.70 -9.96
CA TYR A 80 3.04 14.63 -10.35
C TYR A 80 1.80 15.15 -11.09
N ALA A 81 1.20 16.25 -10.62
CA ALA A 81 0.04 16.85 -11.27
C ALA A 81 0.38 17.30 -12.71
N ILE A 82 1.53 17.98 -12.87
CA ILE A 82 2.03 18.45 -14.17
C ILE A 82 2.48 17.28 -15.05
N GLU A 83 3.11 16.24 -14.51
CA GLU A 83 3.60 15.13 -15.32
C GLU A 83 2.43 14.28 -15.83
N THR A 84 1.49 13.94 -14.95
CA THR A 84 0.38 13.04 -15.29
C THR A 84 -0.81 13.75 -15.93
N LYS A 85 -0.89 15.08 -15.79
CA LYS A 85 -2.06 15.89 -16.13
C LYS A 85 -3.31 15.38 -15.45
N ALA A 86 -3.20 15.12 -14.16
CA ALA A 86 -4.29 14.60 -13.33
C ALA A 86 -4.44 15.45 -12.07
N TRP A 87 -5.68 15.51 -11.59
CA TRP A 87 -5.98 16.02 -10.27
C TRP A 87 -5.20 15.22 -9.22
N THR A 88 -4.33 15.89 -8.49
CA THR A 88 -3.44 15.23 -7.53
C THR A 88 -3.75 15.69 -6.13
N ILE A 89 -4.06 14.72 -5.26
CA ILE A 89 -4.43 14.94 -3.87
C ILE A 89 -3.27 14.45 -3.00
N ALA A 90 -2.80 15.30 -2.12
CA ALA A 90 -1.76 15.01 -1.14
C ALA A 90 -2.40 14.98 0.26
N PRO A 91 -2.92 13.82 0.71
CA PRO A 91 -3.42 13.67 2.06
C PRO A 91 -2.23 13.48 3.02
N PHE A 92 -2.08 14.40 3.96
CA PHE A 92 -1.07 14.32 5.00
C PHE A 92 -1.74 14.38 6.37
N HIS A 93 -1.23 13.59 7.31
CA HIS A 93 -1.75 13.58 8.68
C HIS A 93 -1.12 14.69 9.52
N ARG A 94 -1.89 15.23 10.45
CA ARG A 94 -1.35 16.05 11.53
C ARG A 94 -1.04 15.16 12.72
N ILE A 95 0.11 15.37 13.36
CA ILE A 95 0.42 14.77 14.66
C ILE A 95 0.47 15.90 15.70
N SER A 96 -0.35 15.79 16.75
CA SER A 96 -0.33 16.76 17.85
C SER A 96 0.92 16.60 18.72
N HIS A 97 1.26 17.63 19.50
CA HIS A 97 2.41 17.54 20.42
C HIS A 97 2.22 16.43 21.46
N GLU A 98 1.00 16.25 21.95
CA GLU A 98 0.65 15.14 22.84
C GLU A 98 0.76 13.79 22.12
N GLY A 99 0.36 13.75 20.85
CA GLY A 99 0.52 12.57 19.98
C GLY A 99 1.98 12.19 19.80
N ILE A 100 2.87 13.16 19.60
CA ILE A 100 4.33 12.93 19.52
C ILE A 100 4.82 12.32 20.82
N LYS A 101 4.54 12.96 21.97
CA LYS A 101 4.95 12.45 23.30
C LYS A 101 4.48 11.02 23.55
N LYS A 102 3.27 10.67 23.11
CA LYS A 102 2.72 9.32 23.26
C LYS A 102 3.39 8.28 22.37
N ASN A 103 3.89 8.69 21.20
CA ASN A 103 4.60 7.81 20.27
C ASN A 103 6.13 7.82 20.49
N THR A 104 6.65 8.71 21.34
CA THR A 104 8.06 8.70 21.73
C THR A 104 8.34 7.49 22.64
N PRO A 105 9.32 6.63 22.30
CA PRO A 105 9.71 5.52 23.15
C PRO A 105 10.21 5.98 24.54
N PRO A 106 10.04 5.16 25.59
CA PRO A 106 10.60 5.46 26.90
C PRO A 106 12.12 5.66 26.83
N GLY A 107 12.62 6.76 27.40
CA GLY A 107 14.06 7.09 27.43
C GLY A 107 14.59 7.79 26.16
N VAL A 108 13.70 8.15 25.23
CA VAL A 108 14.03 8.98 24.06
C VAL A 108 13.41 10.36 24.26
N GLU A 109 14.18 11.41 23.98
CA GLU A 109 13.64 12.78 24.00
C GLU A 109 12.63 12.95 22.85
N PRO A 110 11.44 13.53 23.11
CA PRO A 110 10.48 13.80 22.06
C PRO A 110 11.03 14.72 20.97
N GLU A 111 10.51 14.58 19.74
CA GLU A 111 10.90 15.42 18.60
C GLU A 111 10.81 16.91 18.94
N ALA A 112 11.90 17.63 18.68
CA ALA A 112 12.07 19.03 19.06
C ALA A 112 11.28 19.98 18.16
N HIS A 113 10.93 19.52 16.95
CA HIS A 113 10.21 20.30 15.92
C HIS A 113 8.85 19.66 15.53
N PRO A 114 7.88 19.61 16.46
CA PRO A 114 6.57 19.01 16.24
C PRO A 114 5.76 19.72 15.12
N GLU A 115 6.10 20.96 14.80
CA GLU A 115 5.53 21.74 13.69
C GLU A 115 5.75 21.14 12.30
N HIS A 116 6.65 20.16 12.15
CA HIS A 116 6.83 19.42 10.91
C HIS A 116 5.62 18.53 10.56
N TYR A 117 4.89 18.03 11.57
CA TYR A 117 3.67 17.23 11.40
C TYR A 117 2.41 18.08 11.33
N ASN A 118 2.45 19.23 10.66
CA ASN A 118 1.33 20.17 10.62
C ASN A 118 0.25 19.83 9.59
N GLY A 119 0.33 18.65 8.96
CA GLY A 119 -0.73 18.12 8.12
C GLY A 119 -0.68 18.49 6.65
N TRP A 120 0.17 19.42 6.19
CA TRP A 120 0.57 19.74 4.78
C TRP A 120 -0.38 19.37 3.62
N GLY A 121 -1.69 19.34 3.83
CA GLY A 121 -2.66 18.81 2.88
C GLY A 121 -2.78 19.73 1.68
N ARG A 122 -2.70 19.17 0.47
CA ARG A 122 -2.79 19.93 -0.79
C ARG A 122 -3.67 19.23 -1.81
N ILE A 123 -4.29 20.03 -2.66
CA ILE A 123 -4.96 19.55 -3.87
C ILE A 123 -4.48 20.40 -5.04
N PHE A 124 -4.01 19.72 -6.09
CA PHE A 124 -3.47 20.34 -7.30
C PHE A 124 -4.33 19.99 -8.51
N ALA A 125 -4.58 20.99 -9.35
CA ALA A 125 -5.20 20.83 -10.66
C ALA A 125 -4.20 20.22 -11.67
N PRO A 126 -4.67 19.66 -12.80
CA PRO A 126 -3.83 19.03 -13.83
C PRO A 126 -2.73 19.91 -14.45
N ASP A 127 -2.86 21.23 -14.31
CA ASP A 127 -1.89 22.23 -14.76
C ASP A 127 -0.80 22.54 -13.70
N GLY A 128 -0.91 21.95 -12.51
CA GLY A 128 -0.02 22.20 -11.37
C GLY A 128 -0.51 23.29 -10.41
N THR A 129 -1.66 23.92 -10.67
CA THR A 129 -2.20 24.96 -9.80
C THR A 129 -2.65 24.36 -8.47
N CYS A 130 -2.15 24.89 -7.35
CA CYS A 130 -2.64 24.52 -6.02
C CYS A 130 -4.01 25.16 -5.77
N VAL A 131 -5.06 24.33 -5.68
CA VAL A 131 -6.45 24.80 -5.51
C VAL A 131 -6.92 24.74 -4.06
N ALA A 132 -6.29 23.91 -3.22
CA ALA A 132 -6.56 23.87 -1.79
C ALA A 132 -5.27 23.63 -1.03
N LYS A 133 -5.04 24.47 -0.02
CA LYS A 133 -3.84 24.48 0.81
C LYS A 133 -4.27 24.55 2.27
N ALA A 134 -4.02 23.48 3.01
CA ALA A 134 -4.21 23.48 4.46
C ALA A 134 -3.25 24.47 5.13
N ASP A 135 -3.79 25.32 6.01
CA ASP A 135 -3.03 26.25 6.84
C ASP A 135 -2.17 25.51 7.88
N LYS A 136 -1.17 26.20 8.41
CA LYS A 136 -0.32 25.65 9.48
C LYS A 136 -1.17 25.35 10.71
N GLY A 137 -1.22 24.09 11.11
CA GLY A 137 -2.02 23.67 12.26
C GLY A 137 -3.51 23.47 11.95
N PHE A 138 -3.88 23.40 10.67
CA PHE A 138 -5.21 22.98 10.25
C PHE A 138 -5.51 21.57 10.76
N ASP A 139 -6.70 21.38 11.33
CA ASP A 139 -7.25 20.08 11.70
C ASP A 139 -8.73 20.08 11.34
N GLY A 140 -9.08 19.32 10.31
CA GLY A 140 -10.40 19.36 9.70
C GLY A 140 -10.41 18.75 8.31
N LEU A 141 -11.52 18.98 7.60
CA LEU A 141 -11.72 18.49 6.24
C LEU A 141 -11.22 19.51 5.23
N LEU A 142 -10.20 19.16 4.46
CA LEU A 142 -9.78 19.94 3.31
C LEU A 142 -10.69 19.62 2.13
N ILE A 143 -11.58 20.55 1.80
CA ILE A 143 -12.58 20.39 0.74
C ILE A 143 -12.36 21.52 -0.27
N THR A 144 -12.35 21.22 -1.56
CA THR A 144 -12.18 22.22 -2.62
C THR A 144 -13.47 22.99 -2.95
N ASP A 145 -14.58 22.68 -2.27
CA ASP A 145 -15.94 23.09 -2.63
C ASP A 145 -16.62 24.04 -1.62
N ALA A 146 -15.87 24.87 -0.89
CA ALA A 146 -16.50 25.76 0.11
C ALA A 146 -15.78 27.08 0.40
N SER A 147 -15.11 27.69 -0.58
CA SER A 147 -14.64 29.07 -0.46
C SER A 147 -15.28 29.96 -1.54
N PRO A 148 -16.04 31.00 -1.17
CA PRO A 148 -16.76 31.85 -2.12
C PRO A 148 -15.86 32.74 -3.00
N LYS A 149 -14.53 32.63 -2.92
CA LYS A 149 -13.63 33.47 -3.73
C LYS A 149 -13.13 32.85 -5.02
N PHE A 150 -13.11 31.52 -5.15
CA PHE A 150 -12.75 30.83 -6.38
C PHE A 150 -13.45 29.47 -6.41
N PHE A 151 -14.64 29.42 -7.01
CA PHE A 151 -15.35 28.17 -7.29
C PHE A 151 -14.54 27.35 -8.30
N ARG A 152 -13.93 26.26 -7.85
CA ARG A 152 -13.44 25.21 -8.75
C ARG A 152 -13.88 23.87 -8.17
N HIS A 153 -15.07 23.42 -8.58
CA HIS A 153 -15.39 21.99 -8.48
C HIS A 153 -14.32 21.22 -9.27
N ILE A 154 -14.00 20.00 -8.83
CA ILE A 154 -13.10 19.13 -9.60
C ILE A 154 -13.80 18.79 -10.92
N ASP A 155 -13.40 19.48 -12.00
CA ASP A 155 -13.83 19.15 -13.36
C ASP A 155 -12.79 18.24 -14.01
N LEU A 156 -13.20 17.01 -14.31
CA LEU A 156 -12.34 16.01 -14.92
C LEU A 156 -11.96 16.37 -16.38
N ASN A 157 -12.75 17.23 -17.04
CA ASN A 157 -12.45 17.69 -18.41
C ASN A 157 -11.26 18.66 -18.46
N GLU A 158 -10.88 19.28 -17.33
CA GLU A 158 -9.69 20.14 -17.27
C GLU A 158 -8.39 19.38 -17.55
N THR A 159 -8.42 18.05 -17.57
CA THR A 159 -7.27 17.22 -17.94
C THR A 159 -6.96 17.26 -19.45
N HIS A 160 -7.93 17.61 -20.30
CA HIS A 160 -7.78 17.52 -21.76
C HIS A 160 -6.78 18.53 -22.33
N ILE A 161 -6.90 19.81 -21.97
CA ILE A 161 -6.03 20.86 -22.51
C ILE A 161 -4.57 20.64 -22.10
N PRO A 162 -4.25 20.39 -20.81
CA PRO A 162 -2.87 20.14 -20.40
C PRO A 162 -2.26 18.89 -21.04
N LYS A 163 -3.04 17.83 -21.30
CA LYS A 163 -2.58 16.68 -22.09
C LYS A 163 -2.33 17.04 -23.55
N ALA A 164 -3.22 17.81 -24.19
CA ALA A 164 -3.03 18.21 -25.58
C ALA A 164 -1.75 19.02 -25.78
N VAL A 165 -1.38 19.86 -24.81
CA VAL A 165 -0.13 20.64 -24.84
C VAL A 165 1.09 19.80 -24.48
N HIS A 166 0.97 18.88 -23.51
CA HIS A 166 2.11 18.12 -23.01
C HIS A 166 1.71 16.72 -22.52
N ASP A 167 1.90 15.72 -23.37
CA ASP A 167 1.58 14.31 -23.08
C ASP A 167 2.83 13.41 -23.19
N TYR A 168 3.41 13.10 -22.04
CA TYR A 168 4.60 12.26 -21.90
C TYR A 168 4.37 10.79 -22.30
N GLY A 169 3.16 10.27 -22.11
CA GLY A 169 2.80 8.90 -22.46
C GLY A 169 2.32 8.76 -23.91
N GLY A 170 1.85 9.85 -24.50
CA GLY A 170 1.39 9.92 -25.88
C GLY A 170 2.43 10.50 -26.82
N HIS A 171 2.19 11.71 -27.35
CA HIS A 171 2.93 12.26 -28.50
C HIS A 171 4.39 12.64 -28.21
N TYR A 172 4.80 12.79 -26.96
CA TYR A 172 6.22 12.90 -26.59
C TYR A 172 6.90 11.53 -26.43
N GLY A 173 6.12 10.45 -26.32
CA GLY A 173 6.62 9.09 -26.19
C GLY A 173 7.39 8.64 -27.44
N ARG A 174 8.58 8.06 -27.24
CA ARG A 174 9.42 7.47 -28.28
C ARG A 174 9.54 5.95 -28.11
N PRO A 175 8.46 5.19 -28.41
CA PRO A 175 8.46 3.73 -28.24
C PRO A 175 9.42 3.00 -29.21
N ASP A 176 9.93 3.71 -30.21
CA ASP A 176 11.02 3.26 -31.09
C ASP A 176 12.40 3.31 -30.40
N LEU A 177 12.57 4.15 -29.36
CA LEU A 177 13.82 4.26 -28.61
C LEU A 177 13.78 3.52 -27.28
N ILE A 178 12.72 3.70 -26.49
CA ILE A 178 12.62 3.19 -25.12
C ILE A 178 11.27 2.51 -24.93
N ARG A 179 11.29 1.33 -24.31
CA ARG A 179 10.09 0.60 -23.89
C ARG A 179 10.25 0.13 -22.45
N LEU A 180 9.19 0.25 -21.66
CA LEU A 180 9.12 -0.31 -20.31
C LEU A 180 8.41 -1.67 -20.37
N LEU A 181 9.11 -2.74 -19.96
CA LEU A 181 8.50 -4.05 -19.73
C LEU A 181 8.18 -4.19 -18.25
N VAL A 182 6.92 -4.44 -17.92
CA VAL A 182 6.47 -4.65 -16.54
C VAL A 182 6.08 -6.11 -16.38
N ASP A 183 6.77 -6.82 -15.49
CA ASP A 183 6.39 -8.16 -15.08
C ASP A 183 5.37 -8.07 -13.95
N THR A 184 4.11 -8.31 -14.27
CA THR A 184 2.98 -8.23 -13.34
C THR A 184 2.75 -9.51 -12.53
N ARG A 185 3.58 -10.54 -12.71
CA ARG A 185 3.46 -11.79 -11.94
C ARG A 185 3.78 -11.52 -10.48
N GLY A 186 2.98 -12.10 -9.57
CA GLY A 186 3.25 -12.10 -8.14
C GLY A 186 4.65 -12.65 -7.85
N LYS A 187 5.41 -11.94 -7.01
CA LYS A 187 6.78 -12.32 -6.65
C LYS A 187 6.78 -12.92 -5.26
N GLU A 188 7.10 -14.20 -5.17
CA GLU A 188 7.35 -14.88 -3.90
C GLU A 188 8.84 -14.81 -3.53
N LEU A 189 9.15 -15.01 -2.25
CA LEU A 189 10.53 -14.95 -1.74
C LEU A 189 11.47 -15.99 -2.36
N VAL A 190 10.92 -17.12 -2.81
CA VAL A 190 11.67 -18.20 -3.44
C VAL A 190 10.93 -18.63 -4.69
N THR A 191 11.60 -18.47 -5.82
CA THR A 191 11.19 -18.96 -7.12
C THR A 191 12.33 -19.82 -7.67
N GLU A 192 12.01 -21.03 -8.10
CA GLU A 192 12.98 -21.94 -8.70
C GLU A 192 12.76 -22.00 -10.20
N ASP A 193 13.86 -22.02 -10.96
CA ASP A 193 13.85 -22.33 -12.38
C ASP A 193 13.90 -23.85 -12.53
N ASP A 194 12.98 -24.42 -13.31
CA ASP A 194 13.06 -25.81 -13.69
C ASP A 194 14.01 -26.00 -14.90
N PRO A 195 14.48 -27.23 -15.17
CA PRO A 195 15.38 -27.48 -16.30
C PRO A 195 14.77 -27.19 -17.69
N GLU A 196 13.45 -26.98 -17.77
CA GLU A 196 12.73 -26.61 -18.99
C GLU A 196 12.53 -25.09 -19.12
N GLY A 197 13.01 -24.29 -18.16
CA GLY A 197 12.91 -22.83 -18.15
C GLY A 197 11.60 -22.28 -17.59
N ASN A 198 10.79 -23.11 -16.92
CA ASN A 198 9.59 -22.64 -16.22
C ASN A 198 9.95 -22.14 -14.83
N ILE A 199 9.31 -21.04 -14.42
CA ILE A 199 9.46 -20.50 -13.07
C ILE A 199 8.43 -21.14 -12.15
N ILE A 200 8.90 -22.02 -11.27
CA ILE A 200 8.12 -22.58 -10.17
C ILE A 200 8.13 -21.58 -9.01
N THR A 201 6.94 -21.19 -8.57
CA THR A 201 6.76 -20.20 -7.51
C THR A 201 6.14 -20.87 -6.29
N TYR A 202 6.79 -20.76 -5.13
CA TYR A 202 6.29 -21.34 -3.88
C TYR A 202 5.61 -20.26 -3.04
N SER A 203 4.41 -20.53 -2.53
CA SER A 203 3.77 -19.61 -1.61
C SER A 203 4.62 -19.44 -0.35
N THR A 204 5.06 -18.21 -0.07
CA THR A 204 5.76 -17.87 1.17
C THR A 204 4.96 -18.32 2.40
N ARG A 205 3.63 -18.17 2.32
CA ARG A 205 2.68 -18.54 3.39
C ARG A 205 2.70 -20.04 3.71
N GLU A 206 2.82 -20.89 2.69
CA GLU A 206 2.91 -22.34 2.86
C GLU A 206 4.29 -22.73 3.37
N ARG A 207 5.35 -22.20 2.74
CA ARG A 207 6.75 -22.53 3.07
C ARG A 207 7.14 -22.16 4.50
N LEU A 208 6.75 -20.96 4.93
CA LEU A 208 7.05 -20.46 6.27
C LEU A 208 6.00 -20.88 7.31
N CYS A 209 5.03 -21.71 6.91
CA CYS A 209 3.93 -22.13 7.77
C CYS A 209 3.18 -20.96 8.41
N LEU A 210 3.15 -19.78 7.77
CA LEU A 210 2.47 -18.60 8.31
C LEU A 210 0.95 -18.81 8.41
N HIS A 211 0.41 -19.77 7.65
CA HIS A 211 -0.98 -20.19 7.76
C HIS A 211 -1.30 -20.98 9.04
N LEU A 212 -0.28 -21.46 9.77
CA LEU A 212 -0.46 -22.14 11.04
C LEU A 212 -0.54 -21.10 12.17
N PRO A 213 -1.37 -21.35 13.20
CA PRO A 213 -1.38 -20.51 14.39
C PRO A 213 0.00 -20.47 15.03
N LEU A 214 0.40 -19.30 15.55
CA LEU A 214 1.67 -19.13 16.27
C LEU A 214 1.72 -19.98 17.55
N ASP A 215 0.56 -20.19 18.19
CA ASP A 215 0.40 -21.04 19.36
C ASP A 215 -0.10 -22.43 18.96
N PRO A 216 0.38 -23.52 19.60
CA PRO A 216 -0.18 -24.84 19.36
C PRO A 216 -1.67 -24.85 19.71
N PRO A 217 -2.49 -25.60 18.96
CA PRO A 217 -3.91 -25.70 19.28
C PRO A 217 -4.08 -26.15 20.72
N ASN A 218 -4.86 -25.38 21.47
CA ASN A 218 -5.09 -25.62 22.88
C ASN A 218 -5.83 -26.97 23.01
N SER A 219 -5.18 -27.97 23.60
CA SER A 219 -5.64 -29.37 23.65
C SER A 219 -6.97 -29.61 24.37
N ARG A 220 -7.63 -28.55 24.85
CA ARG A 220 -8.94 -28.59 25.50
C ARG A 220 -10.14 -28.53 24.54
N ASN A 221 -9.99 -28.14 23.27
CA ASN A 221 -11.14 -27.98 22.36
C ASN A 221 -11.11 -28.81 21.06
N GLU A 222 -10.12 -29.68 20.83
CA GLU A 222 -9.98 -30.42 19.56
C GLU A 222 -10.43 -31.90 19.60
N LYS A 223 -11.41 -32.26 20.45
CA LYS A 223 -12.10 -33.56 20.28
C LYS A 223 -13.25 -33.52 19.27
N ALA A 224 -13.50 -32.37 18.65
CA ALA A 224 -14.40 -32.26 17.52
C ALA A 224 -13.58 -31.94 16.26
N ASN A 225 -13.41 -32.95 15.40
CA ASN A 225 -12.92 -32.87 14.01
C ASN A 225 -11.40 -32.92 13.78
N LEU A 226 -10.81 -34.08 14.07
CA LEU A 226 -9.58 -34.55 13.41
C LEU A 226 -9.89 -35.04 11.99
N VAL A 227 -9.35 -34.37 10.96
CA VAL A 227 -8.93 -35.02 9.71
C VAL A 227 -7.69 -34.30 9.15
N GLY A 228 -6.56 -35.01 9.03
CA GLY A 228 -5.49 -34.65 8.09
C GLY A 228 -4.13 -34.23 8.67
N ALA A 229 -3.48 -35.07 9.49
CA ALA A 229 -2.06 -34.90 9.78
C ALA A 229 -1.20 -35.32 8.57
N SER A 230 -0.79 -34.37 7.72
CA SER A 230 0.23 -34.62 6.70
C SER A 230 1.63 -34.48 7.32
N ARG A 231 2.31 -35.61 7.56
CA ARG A 231 3.76 -35.62 7.81
C ARG A 231 4.49 -35.07 6.57
N PRO A 232 5.56 -34.26 6.72
CA PRO A 232 6.37 -33.86 5.58
C PRO A 232 6.98 -35.10 4.90
N ARG A 233 6.87 -35.19 3.57
CA ARG A 233 7.58 -36.22 2.79
C ARG A 233 9.09 -35.98 2.93
N PRO A 234 9.90 -37.00 3.26
CA PRO A 234 11.34 -36.86 3.17
C PRO A 234 11.73 -36.73 1.69
N LEU A 235 12.55 -35.73 1.38
CA LEU A 235 13.18 -35.56 0.07
C LEU A 235 13.97 -36.83 -0.27
N ALA A 236 13.61 -37.49 -1.37
CA ALA A 236 14.35 -38.63 -1.88
C ALA A 236 15.72 -38.15 -2.40
N THR A 237 16.80 -38.50 -1.69
CA THR A 237 18.16 -38.35 -2.19
C THR A 237 18.40 -39.34 -3.34
N ARG A 238 18.93 -38.82 -4.44
CA ARG A 238 19.10 -39.48 -5.76
C ARG A 238 20.16 -40.61 -5.77
N ALA A 239 20.46 -41.24 -4.64
CA ALA A 239 21.56 -42.21 -4.49
C ALA A 239 21.13 -43.69 -4.48
N GLN A 240 19.83 -44.02 -4.58
CA GLN A 240 19.36 -45.42 -4.45
C GLN A 240 18.75 -46.05 -5.72
N ALA A 241 18.70 -45.32 -6.84
CA ALA A 241 18.10 -45.85 -8.09
C ALA A 241 19.06 -46.61 -9.02
N GLN A 242 20.35 -46.77 -8.68
CA GLN A 242 21.35 -47.43 -9.55
C GLN A 242 21.78 -48.84 -9.13
N ARG A 243 21.14 -49.47 -8.13
CA ARG A 243 21.49 -50.84 -7.68
C ARG A 243 20.50 -51.96 -8.06
N ARG A 244 19.56 -51.71 -8.98
CA ARG A 244 18.57 -52.73 -9.42
C ARG A 244 18.54 -53.03 -10.93
N LYS A 245 19.64 -52.83 -11.64
CA LYS A 245 19.87 -53.44 -12.97
C LYS A 245 21.20 -54.19 -12.96
N GLY A 246 21.12 -55.49 -12.68
CA GLY A 246 22.27 -56.38 -12.65
C GLY A 246 22.05 -57.57 -11.73
N LYS A 247 21.18 -58.50 -12.16
CA LYS A 247 21.32 -59.95 -11.97
C LYS A 247 20.13 -60.66 -12.61
N GLU A 248 20.49 -61.59 -13.49
CA GLU A 248 19.70 -62.57 -14.26
C GLU A 248 18.93 -62.04 -15.48
#